data_AF-B8J9F6-F1
#
_entry.id   AF-B8J9F6-F1
#
_cell.length_a   1.000
_cell.length_b   1.000
_cell.length_c   1.000
_cell.angle_alpha   90.00
_cell.angle_beta   90.00
_cell.angle_gamma   90.00
#
_symmetry.space_group_name_H-M   'P 1'
#
loop_
_entity.id
_entity.type
_entity.pdbx_description
1 polymer ?
#
loop_
_entity_poly.entity_id
_entity_poly.type
_entity_poly.pdbx_seq_one_letter_code
_entity_poly.pdbx_strand_id
1 'polypeptide(L)' 'MADVVYRPEIHIERLPGSVRKAHLPAEQAPVIFGTHGAVAEHYGRAPGTYEPHATTLDYVIAAAGG' A
#
# COMPACT_ATOMS: atom_id res chain seq x y z
N MET A 1 20.02 21.63 -17.31
CA MET A 1 19.13 20.78 -16.49
C MET A 1 18.99 19.46 -17.21
N ALA A 2 19.02 18.34 -16.50
CA ALA A 2 18.77 17.04 -17.12
C ALA A 2 17.26 16.86 -17.37
N ASP A 3 16.91 16.10 -18.41
CA ASP A 3 15.52 15.79 -18.76
C ASP A 3 14.89 14.84 -17.74
N VAL A 4 13.61 15.07 -17.42
CA VAL A 4 12.84 14.15 -16.57
C VAL A 4 12.46 12.92 -17.38
N VAL A 5 13.12 11.80 -17.14
CA VAL A 5 12.88 10.53 -17.87
C VAL A 5 11.64 9.78 -17.37
N TYR A 6 11.19 10.02 -16.15
CA TYR A 6 10.05 9.34 -15.57
C TYR A 6 9.33 10.18 -14.53
N ARG A 7 8.00 10.17 -14.61
CA ARG A 7 7.10 10.66 -13.56
C ARG A 7 6.05 9.57 -13.31
N PRO A 8 5.98 9.00 -12.11
CA PRO A 8 4.96 8.00 -11.82
C PRO A 8 3.57 8.66 -11.79
N GLU A 9 2.65 8.12 -12.59
CA GLU A 9 1.22 8.42 -12.50
C GLU A 9 0.56 7.29 -11.73
N ILE A 10 0.29 7.52 -10.44
CA ILE A 10 -0.28 6.53 -9.53
C ILE A 10 -1.64 7.04 -9.06
N HIS A 11 -2.67 6.22 -9.24
CA HIS A 11 -4.01 6.50 -8.71
C HIS A 11 -4.25 5.69 -7.44
N ILE A 12 -4.72 6.35 -6.38
CA ILE A 12 -5.03 5.73 -5.09
C ILE A 12 -6.53 5.80 -4.83
N GLU A 13 -7.19 4.64 -4.81
CA GLU A 13 -8.57 4.51 -4.36
C GLU A 13 -8.59 4.18 -2.86
N ARG A 14 -9.37 4.93 -2.07
CA ARG A 14 -9.54 4.68 -0.64
C ARG A 14 -10.80 3.85 -0.41
N LEU A 15 -10.64 2.75 0.30
CA LEU A 15 -11.72 1.85 0.69
C LEU A 15 -11.96 1.94 2.20
N PRO A 16 -13.09 1.37 2.69
CA PRO A 16 -13.32 1.24 4.13
C PRO A 16 -12.16 0.52 4.84
N GLY A 17 -11.97 0.82 6.12
CA GLY A 17 -11.07 0.03 6.95
C GLY A 17 -9.58 0.29 6.79
N SER A 18 -9.21 1.49 6.36
CA SER A 18 -7.82 1.83 6.05
C SER A 18 -7.23 1.04 4.87
N VAL A 19 -8.09 0.38 4.08
CA VAL A 19 -7.69 -0.32 2.85
C VAL A 19 -7.55 0.68 1.71
N ARG A 20 -6.55 0.48 0.85
CA ARG A 20 -6.27 1.32 -0.31
C ARG A 20 -5.95 0.44 -1.51
N LYS A 21 -6.45 0.81 -2.68
CA LYS A 21 -6.00 0.24 -3.96
C LYS A 21 -5.06 1.22 -4.62
N ALA A 22 -3.84 0.77 -4.94
CA ALA A 22 -2.89 1.53 -5.71
C ALA A 22 -2.82 0.99 -7.13
N HIS A 23 -3.17 1.82 -8.10
CA HIS A 23 -3.03 1.52 -9.51
C HIS A 23 -1.65 2.01 -9.95
N LEU A 24 -0.75 1.05 -10.18
CA LEU A 24 0.64 1.30 -10.57
C LEU A 24 0.80 1.06 -12.08
N PRO A 25 1.59 1.87 -12.81
CA PRO A 25 1.73 1.75 -14.27
C PRO A 25 2.20 0.39 -14.78
N ALA A 26 2.98 -0.34 -13.98
CA ALA A 26 3.55 -1.64 -14.36
C ALA A 26 2.69 -2.84 -13.93
N GLU A 27 1.63 -2.62 -13.15
CA GLU A 27 0.84 -3.71 -12.55
C GLU A 27 -0.47 -3.91 -13.30
N GLN A 28 -0.80 -5.18 -13.60
CA GLN A 28 -2.05 -5.53 -14.29
C GLN A 28 -3.28 -5.42 -13.37
N ALA A 29 -3.08 -5.58 -12.07
CA ALA A 29 -4.12 -5.46 -11.04
C ALA A 29 -3.67 -4.44 -9.99
N PRO A 30 -4.61 -3.75 -9.31
CA PRO A 30 -4.23 -2.82 -8.26
C PRO A 30 -3.56 -3.55 -7.09
N VAL A 31 -2.50 -2.95 -6.56
CA VAL A 31 -1.89 -3.41 -5.31
C VAL A 31 -2.77 -2.99 -4.15
N ILE A 32 -3.17 -3.95 -3.34
CA ILE A 32 -4.01 -3.71 -2.16
C ILE A 32 -3.11 -3.46 -0.95
N PHE A 33 -3.24 -2.29 -0.35
CA PHE A 33 -2.62 -1.95 0.92
C PHE A 33 -3.66 -1.96 2.03
N GLY A 34 -3.24 -2.43 3.20
CA GLY A 34 -4.06 -2.43 4.40
C GLY A 34 -3.21 -2.45 5.66
N THR A 35 -3.69 -3.15 6.68
CA THR A 35 -2.98 -3.35 7.94
C THR A 35 -3.08 -4.81 8.34
N HIS A 36 -2.07 -5.30 9.05
CA HIS A 36 -2.05 -6.65 9.61
C HIS A 36 -1.33 -6.67 10.97
N GLY A 37 -1.53 -7.75 11.73
CA GLY A 37 -0.83 -8.03 12.99
C GLY A 37 -0.73 -6.82 13.93
N ALA A 38 0.48 -6.57 14.44
CA ALA A 38 0.77 -5.47 15.36
C ALA A 38 0.45 -4.08 14.79
N VAL A 39 0.50 -3.90 13.47
CA VAL A 39 0.15 -2.62 12.84
C VAL A 39 -1.35 -2.37 12.93
N ALA A 40 -2.17 -3.39 12.66
CA ALA A 40 -3.62 -3.29 12.81
C ALA A 40 -4.02 -3.00 14.27
N GLU A 41 -3.40 -3.68 15.23
CA GLU A 41 -3.60 -3.48 16.67
C GLU A 41 -3.22 -2.06 17.10
N HIS A 42 -2.08 -1.53 16.63
CA HIS A 42 -1.63 -0.17 16.91
C HIS A 42 -2.67 0.88 16.48
N TYR A 43 -3.37 0.65 15.36
CA TYR A 43 -4.44 1.54 14.88
C TYR A 43 -5.83 1.20 15.45
N GLY A 44 -5.91 0.35 16.49
CA GLY A 44 -7.15 0.04 17.19
C GLY A 44 -8.15 -0.80 16.38
N ARG A 45 -7.68 -1.57 15.39
CA ARG A 45 -8.53 -2.50 14.64
C ARG A 45 -8.60 -3.84 15.35
N ALA A 46 -9.81 -4.30 15.64
CA ALA A 46 -10.01 -5.66 16.15
C ALA A 46 -9.54 -6.69 15.11
N PRO A 47 -8.93 -7.82 15.52
CA PRO A 47 -8.59 -8.90 14.62
C PRO A 47 -9.79 -9.34 13.77
N GLY A 48 -9.60 -9.48 12.47
CA GLY A 48 -10.66 -9.90 11.54
C GLY A 48 -11.65 -8.82 11.11
N THR A 49 -11.46 -7.54 11.50
CA THR A 49 -12.32 -6.44 11.03
C THR A 49 -12.23 -6.25 9.51
N TYR A 50 -11.04 -6.46 8.94
CA TYR A 50 -10.76 -6.39 7.50
C TYR A 50 -9.81 -7.51 7.11
N GLU A 51 -9.83 -7.89 5.84
CA GLU A 51 -8.85 -8.84 5.30
C GLU A 51 -7.43 -8.25 5.46
N PRO A 52 -6.48 -9.04 6.01
CA PRO A 52 -5.12 -8.56 6.21
C PRO A 52 -4.42 -8.38 4.87
N HIS A 53 -3.85 -7.20 4.68
CA HIS A 53 -3.02 -6.88 3.51
C HIS A 53 -1.72 -6.24 3.97
N ALA A 54 -0.68 -6.36 3.14
CA ALA A 54 0.57 -5.66 3.36
C ALA A 54 0.34 -4.16 3.59
N THR A 55 1.08 -3.60 4.52
CA THR A 55 1.08 -2.16 4.76
C THR A 55 1.94 -1.47 3.70
N THR A 56 1.72 -0.18 3.49
CA THR A 56 2.67 0.62 2.71
C THR A 56 4.06 0.63 3.34
N LEU A 57 4.17 0.46 4.66
CA LEU A 57 5.46 0.38 5.35
C LEU A 57 6.22 -0.89 4.99
N ASP A 58 5.54 -2.03 4.87
CA ASP A 58 6.17 -3.30 4.46
C ASP A 58 6.84 -3.15 3.09
N TYR A 59 6.19 -2.44 2.16
CA TYR A 59 6.74 -2.18 0.83
C TYR A 59 7.91 -1.20 0.87
N VAL A 60 7.89 -0.19 1.76
CA VAL A 60 9.05 0.71 1.96
C VAL A 60 10.25 -0.06 2.50
N ILE A 61 10.03 -0.96 3.46
CA ILE A 61 11.09 -1.82 4.02
C ILE A 61 11.62 -2.77 2.95
N ALA A 62 10.74 -3.41 2.18
CA ALA A 62 11.13 -4.29 1.08
C ALA A 62 11.95 -3.53 0.02
N ALA A 63 11.52 -2.33 -0.38
CA ALA A 63 12.24 -1.49 -1.32
C ALA A 63 13.63 -1.08 -0.81
N ALA A 64 13.77 -0.85 0.50
CA ALA A 64 15.07 -0.57 1.12
C ALA A 64 15.97 -1.82 1.21
N GLY A 65 15.36 -3.02 1.21
CA GLY A 65 16.06 -4.30 1.31
C GLY A 65 16.77 -4.76 0.04
N GLY A 66 16.32 -4.31 -1.14
CA GLY A 66 16.87 -4.69 -2.45
C GLY A 66 16.11 -5.82 -3.13
#